data_AF-A0A7X8MCE7-F1
#
_entry.id   AF-A0A7X8MCE7-F1
#
_cell.length_a   1.000
_cell.length_b   1.000
_cell.length_c   1.000
_cell.angle_alpha   90.00
_cell.angle_beta   90.00
_cell.angle_gamma   90.00
#
_symmetry.space_group_name_H-M   'P 1'
#
loop_
_entity.id
_entity.type
_entity.pdbx_description
1 polymer ?
#
loop_
_entity_poly.entity_id
_entity_poly.type
_entity_poly.pdbx_seq_one_letter_code
_entity_poly.pdbx_strand_id
1 'polypeptide(L)'
;MNFLDLLRFSLENLRRTKLRTLLTTLGVIIGIGALVSMVSFGVGLQRNVTEAFTANDLFTTLRVFPVKMKIEEALSGNLAGAMNGMQQKTRALDDSALELIAAMPEVAIVFPENTFPVRIRFLGRETHTNLRCLPAAMGAFKPYNRMGWGAFFTSDSAQEAILSYSTLDQLNLSLEPLEADSASTRRTLKHVPADSLLGAEIEVITSVLDLGQTMGMSGNGRLPFSEQVTRLRIAGIRPKPHAFSSPQTEGGILVPLATGKRIPRFAFTSMWSLLRRSQAAEGYDVLYVRLKKLDDLGPVRKRLEELKFSVFALADQFEEIRRGFLMIDMALGA
;
A
#
# COMPACT_ATOMS: atom_id res chain seq x y z
N MET A 1 17.49 -28.79 -63.54
CA MET A 1 18.34 -27.90 -62.72
C MET A 1 18.06 -28.25 -61.27
N ASN A 2 19.06 -28.73 -60.53
CA ASN A 2 18.85 -29.21 -59.17
C ASN A 2 18.80 -28.03 -58.19
N PHE A 3 17.90 -28.07 -57.21
CA PHE A 3 17.76 -27.04 -56.17
C PHE A 3 19.07 -26.79 -55.41
N LEU A 4 19.89 -27.84 -55.24
CA LEU A 4 21.21 -27.77 -54.64
C LEU A 4 22.21 -26.94 -55.46
N ASP A 5 22.11 -26.97 -56.79
CA ASP A 5 22.98 -26.14 -57.65
C ASP A 5 22.60 -24.67 -57.55
N LEU A 6 21.30 -24.34 -57.50
CA LEU A 6 20.81 -22.96 -57.32
C LEU A 6 21.21 -22.38 -55.95
N LEU A 7 21.16 -23.18 -54.90
CA LEU A 7 21.66 -22.80 -53.57
C LEU A 7 23.16 -22.53 -53.59
N ARG A 8 23.95 -23.41 -54.24
CA ARG A 8 25.40 -23.25 -54.35
C ARG A 8 25.78 -21.97 -55.10
N PHE A 9 25.13 -21.70 -56.23
CA PHE A 9 25.34 -20.46 -56.99
C PHE A 9 24.96 -19.22 -56.19
N SER A 10 23.86 -19.26 -55.43
CA SER A 10 23.42 -18.16 -54.58
C SER A 10 24.43 -17.88 -53.45
N LEU A 11 24.97 -18.93 -52.81
CA LEU A 11 25.94 -18.82 -51.73
C LEU A 11 27.30 -18.26 -52.20
N GLU A 12 27.76 -18.66 -53.38
CA GLU A 12 28.95 -18.07 -54.01
C GLU A 12 28.77 -16.58 -54.32
N ASN A 13 27.58 -16.18 -54.77
CA ASN A 13 27.27 -14.78 -55.05
C ASN A 13 27.25 -13.91 -53.77
N LEU A 14 26.70 -14.44 -52.67
CA LEU A 14 26.76 -13.80 -51.35
C LEU A 14 28.21 -13.69 -50.82
N ARG A 15 29.05 -14.71 -51.07
CA ARG A 15 30.48 -14.68 -50.69
C ARG A 15 31.31 -13.67 -51.48
N ARG A 16 30.87 -13.25 -52.68
CA ARG A 16 31.52 -12.17 -53.45
C ARG A 16 31.21 -10.77 -52.91
N THR A 17 30.05 -10.59 -52.25
CA THR A 17 29.58 -9.28 -51.73
C THR A 17 29.51 -9.23 -50.21
N LYS A 18 30.55 -9.78 -49.54
CA LYS A 18 30.65 -10.01 -48.09
C LYS A 18 30.19 -8.82 -47.24
N LEU A 19 30.61 -7.59 -47.57
CA LEU A 19 30.29 -6.40 -46.78
C LEU A 19 28.79 -6.07 -46.81
N ARG A 20 28.16 -6.08 -47.99
CA ARG A 20 26.74 -5.77 -48.14
C ARG A 20 25.86 -6.85 -47.51
N THR A 21 26.18 -8.12 -47.75
CA THR A 21 25.45 -9.24 -47.14
C THR A 21 25.56 -9.23 -45.62
N LEU A 22 26.74 -8.91 -45.07
CA LEU A 22 26.95 -8.82 -43.63
C LEU A 22 26.15 -7.65 -43.04
N LEU A 23 26.24 -6.44 -43.60
CA LEU A 23 25.50 -5.27 -43.08
C LEU A 23 23.98 -5.47 -43.12
N THR A 24 23.44 -6.05 -44.19
CA THR A 24 21.99 -6.29 -44.33
C THR A 24 21.51 -7.39 -43.39
N THR A 25 22.25 -8.49 -43.27
CA THR A 25 21.92 -9.59 -42.36
C THR A 25 21.99 -9.13 -40.90
N LEU A 26 23.00 -8.33 -40.56
CA LEU A 26 23.17 -7.76 -39.23
C LEU A 26 22.05 -6.75 -38.90
N GLY A 27 21.64 -5.93 -39.87
CA GLY A 27 20.46 -5.06 -39.72
C GLY A 27 19.17 -5.84 -39.45
N VAL A 28 18.93 -6.95 -40.17
CA VAL A 28 17.78 -7.82 -39.94
C VAL A 28 17.84 -8.50 -38.57
N ILE A 29 19.00 -9.01 -38.16
CA ILE A 29 19.19 -9.63 -36.84
C ILE A 29 18.93 -8.62 -35.71
N ILE A 30 19.48 -7.41 -35.80
CA ILE A 30 19.23 -6.36 -34.80
C ILE A 30 17.75 -5.97 -34.80
N GLY A 31 17.12 -5.83 -35.96
CA GLY A 31 15.70 -5.47 -36.07
C GLY A 31 14.78 -6.50 -35.41
N ILE A 32 14.95 -7.78 -35.74
CA ILE A 32 14.17 -8.87 -35.15
C ILE A 32 14.49 -9.00 -33.65
N GLY A 33 15.77 -8.91 -33.27
CA GLY A 33 16.20 -8.99 -31.88
C GLY A 33 15.61 -7.88 -31.01
N ALA A 34 15.59 -6.64 -31.50
CA ALA A 34 15.00 -5.50 -30.81
C ALA A 34 13.48 -5.67 -30.64
N LEU A 35 12.77 -6.11 -31.70
CA LEU A 35 11.33 -6.36 -31.65
C LEU A 35 10.99 -7.43 -30.61
N VAL A 36 11.66 -8.59 -30.67
CA VAL A 36 11.43 -9.70 -29.74
C VAL A 36 11.76 -9.30 -28.31
N SER A 37 12.83 -8.53 -28.10
CA SER A 37 13.22 -8.04 -26.76
C SER A 37 12.16 -7.10 -26.18
N MET A 38 11.65 -6.16 -26.99
CA MET A 38 10.63 -5.21 -26.56
C MET A 38 9.31 -5.91 -26.21
N VAL A 39 8.85 -6.84 -27.05
CA VAL A 39 7.64 -7.63 -26.78
C VAL A 39 7.81 -8.50 -25.53
N SER A 40 8.94 -9.20 -25.39
CA SER A 40 9.21 -10.05 -24.22
C SER A 40 9.26 -9.23 -22.93
N PHE A 41 9.87 -8.05 -22.97
CA PHE A 41 9.92 -7.13 -21.83
C PHE A 41 8.53 -6.61 -21.47
N GLY A 42 7.72 -6.21 -22.45
CA GLY A 42 6.34 -5.75 -22.24
C GLY A 42 5.47 -6.81 -21.56
N VAL A 43 5.46 -8.03 -22.11
CA VAL A 43 4.70 -9.17 -21.54
C VAL A 43 5.23 -9.55 -20.15
N GLY A 44 6.55 -9.54 -19.96
CA GLY A 44 7.18 -9.80 -18.67
C GLY A 44 6.77 -8.79 -17.60
N LEU A 45 6.79 -7.50 -17.92
CA LEU A 45 6.32 -6.44 -17.04
C LEU A 45 4.83 -6.60 -16.71
N GLN A 46 3.98 -6.86 -17.72
CA GLN A 46 2.55 -7.04 -17.49
C GLN A 46 2.28 -8.20 -16.52
N ARG A 47 2.95 -9.34 -16.69
CA ARG A 47 2.82 -10.49 -15.78
C ARG A 47 3.26 -10.14 -14.36
N ASN A 48 4.44 -9.53 -14.22
CA ASN A 48 5.00 -9.14 -12.93
C ASN A 48 4.08 -8.16 -12.18
N VAL A 49 3.52 -7.16 -12.87
CA VAL A 49 2.55 -6.22 -12.28
C VAL A 49 1.26 -6.94 -11.91
N THR A 50 0.72 -7.80 -12.78
CA THR A 50 -0.52 -8.54 -12.50
C THR A 50 -0.37 -9.47 -11.29
N GLU A 51 0.73 -10.21 -11.21
CA GLU A 51 1.04 -11.10 -10.10
C GLU A 51 1.22 -10.33 -8.80
N ALA A 52 1.94 -9.20 -8.82
CA ALA A 52 2.12 -8.35 -7.66
C ALA A 52 0.77 -7.82 -7.12
N PHE A 53 -0.15 -7.41 -7.99
CA PHE A 53 -1.47 -6.95 -7.58
C PHE A 53 -2.35 -8.10 -7.04
N THR A 54 -2.25 -9.29 -7.65
CA THR A 54 -2.98 -10.49 -7.21
C THR A 54 -2.48 -10.99 -5.86
N ALA A 55 -1.17 -10.99 -5.64
CA ALA A 55 -0.54 -11.43 -4.39
C ALA A 55 -0.98 -10.59 -3.19
N ASN A 56 -1.20 -9.29 -3.41
CA ASN A 56 -1.68 -8.36 -2.41
C ASN A 56 -3.21 -8.28 -2.33
N ASP A 57 -3.92 -9.03 -3.17
CA ASP A 57 -5.38 -9.13 -3.21
C ASP A 57 -6.08 -7.75 -3.27
N LEU A 58 -5.46 -6.85 -4.03
CA LEU A 58 -5.84 -5.45 -4.11
C LEU A 58 -7.04 -5.21 -5.03
N PHE A 59 -7.42 -6.22 -5.81
CA PHE A 59 -8.50 -6.13 -6.79
C PHE A 59 -9.89 -6.07 -6.15
N THR A 60 -10.08 -6.68 -4.98
CA THR A 60 -11.38 -6.68 -4.27
C THR A 60 -11.47 -5.59 -3.20
N THR A 61 -10.57 -4.60 -3.23
CA THR A 61 -10.47 -3.57 -2.19
C THR A 61 -10.94 -2.20 -2.71
N LEU A 62 -11.77 -1.54 -1.92
CA LEU A 62 -12.28 -0.20 -2.13
C LEU A 62 -11.93 0.68 -0.94
N ARG A 63 -11.45 1.90 -1.20
CA ARG A 63 -11.28 2.93 -0.18
C ARG A 63 -12.35 3.99 -0.41
N VAL A 64 -13.19 4.18 0.61
CA VAL A 64 -14.31 5.12 0.57
C VAL A 64 -13.93 6.35 1.37
N PHE A 65 -14.04 7.51 0.74
CA PHE A 65 -13.74 8.81 1.30
C PHE A 65 -15.02 9.64 1.37
N PRO A 66 -15.12 10.57 2.33
CA PRO A 66 -16.13 11.63 2.24
C PRO A 66 -15.89 12.38 0.93
N VAL A 67 -16.97 12.73 0.22
CA VAL A 67 -16.93 13.28 -1.15
C VAL A 67 -15.77 14.25 -1.34
N LYS A 68 -15.06 14.05 -2.45
CA LYS A 68 -14.00 14.91 -2.95
C LYS A 68 -14.44 16.38 -2.95
N MET A 69 -13.69 17.21 -2.24
CA MET A 69 -13.33 18.51 -2.80
C MET A 69 -12.70 18.25 -4.17
N LYS A 70 -13.18 18.90 -5.22
CA LYS A 70 -12.48 18.91 -6.51
C LYS A 70 -11.14 19.61 -6.31
N ILE A 71 -10.09 18.84 -6.11
CA ILE A 71 -8.72 19.35 -5.91
C ILE A 71 -8.25 20.13 -7.16
N GLU A 72 -8.81 19.84 -8.35
CA GLU A 72 -8.62 20.64 -9.57
C GLU A 72 -9.10 22.10 -9.44
N GLU A 73 -10.16 22.38 -8.69
CA GLU A 73 -10.65 23.75 -8.42
C GLU A 73 -9.85 24.44 -7.30
N ALA A 74 -9.20 23.67 -6.42
CA ALA A 74 -8.32 24.19 -5.36
C ALA A 74 -6.93 24.58 -5.88
N LEU A 75 -6.42 23.84 -6.88
CA LEU A 75 -5.15 24.14 -7.58
C LEU A 75 -5.28 25.27 -8.60
N SER A 76 -6.50 25.62 -9.04
CA SER A 76 -6.74 26.70 -10.01
C SER A 76 -6.78 28.11 -9.38
N GLY A 77 -6.33 28.27 -8.13
CA GLY A 77 -6.21 29.56 -7.45
C GLY A 77 -7.54 30.21 -7.03
N ASN A 78 -8.68 29.53 -7.18
CA ASN A 78 -9.99 30.09 -6.86
C ASN A 78 -10.46 29.65 -5.46
N LEU A 79 -9.99 30.35 -4.42
CA LEU A 79 -10.34 30.09 -3.01
C LEU A 79 -11.86 30.06 -2.77
N ALA A 80 -12.64 30.83 -3.54
CA ALA A 80 -14.10 30.91 -3.42
C ALA A 80 -14.82 29.64 -3.94
N GLY A 81 -14.26 28.95 -4.95
CA GLY A 81 -14.76 27.66 -5.43
C GLY A 81 -14.45 26.52 -4.45
N ALA A 82 -13.24 26.52 -3.89
CA ALA A 82 -12.82 25.58 -2.86
C ALA A 82 -13.66 25.70 -1.57
N MET A 83 -14.07 26.92 -1.19
CA MET A 83 -14.97 27.17 -0.06
C MET A 83 -16.43 26.78 -0.35
N ASN A 84 -16.93 26.94 -1.58
CA ASN A 84 -18.28 26.50 -1.95
C ASN A 84 -18.39 24.96 -2.06
N GLY A 85 -17.33 24.27 -2.53
CA GLY A 85 -17.24 22.81 -2.43
C GLY A 85 -17.24 22.29 -0.99
N MET A 86 -16.81 23.13 -0.04
CA MET A 86 -16.83 22.87 1.41
C MET A 86 -18.24 22.97 2.02
N GLN A 87 -19.17 23.66 1.36
CA GLN A 87 -20.58 23.81 1.77
C GLN A 87 -21.52 22.79 1.11
N GLN A 88 -21.06 22.00 0.14
CA GLN A 88 -21.83 20.83 -0.27
C GLN A 88 -21.90 19.89 0.93
N LYS A 89 -23.14 19.68 1.40
CA LYS A 89 -23.56 18.80 2.49
C LYS A 89 -23.08 17.37 2.19
N THR A 90 -21.79 17.16 2.41
CA THR A 90 -21.10 15.91 2.17
C THR A 90 -21.55 14.99 3.28
N ARG A 91 -22.03 13.80 2.92
CA ARG A 91 -22.41 12.81 3.92
C ARG A 91 -21.13 12.45 4.68
N ALA A 92 -21.11 12.73 5.98
CA ALA A 92 -20.01 12.31 6.83
C ALA A 92 -19.96 10.78 6.86
N LEU A 93 -18.75 10.21 6.89
CA LEU A 93 -18.59 8.77 7.08
C LEU A 93 -18.70 8.50 8.57
N ASP A 94 -19.94 8.45 9.07
CA ASP A 94 -20.22 8.15 10.46
C ASP A 94 -20.46 6.64 10.64
N ASP A 95 -20.69 6.20 11.87
CA ASP A 95 -21.01 4.79 12.18
C ASP A 95 -22.23 4.28 11.40
N SER A 96 -23.23 5.13 11.14
CA SER A 96 -24.38 4.74 10.29
C SER A 96 -23.97 4.48 8.84
N ALA A 97 -22.96 5.18 8.30
CA ALA A 97 -22.44 4.90 6.97
C ALA A 97 -21.66 3.58 6.96
N LEU A 98 -20.91 3.31 8.02
CA LEU A 98 -20.23 2.03 8.22
C LEU A 98 -21.23 0.85 8.22
N GLU A 99 -22.30 0.95 9.00
CA GLU A 99 -23.35 -0.08 9.08
C GLU A 99 -24.08 -0.30 7.76
N LEU A 100 -24.40 0.78 7.02
CA LEU A 100 -25.05 0.67 5.72
C LEU A 100 -24.17 -0.04 4.69
N ILE A 101 -22.87 0.21 4.70
CA ILE A 101 -21.91 -0.45 3.82
C ILE A 101 -21.71 -1.91 4.27
N ALA A 102 -21.65 -2.16 5.57
CA ALA A 102 -21.53 -3.51 6.13
C ALA A 102 -22.74 -4.40 5.81
N ALA A 103 -23.94 -3.82 5.70
CA ALA A 103 -25.17 -4.53 5.38
C ALA A 103 -25.27 -4.99 3.92
N MET A 104 -24.38 -4.53 3.03
CA MET A 104 -24.40 -4.94 1.62
C MET A 104 -23.94 -6.40 1.48
N PRO A 105 -24.72 -7.27 0.80
CA PRO A 105 -24.39 -8.69 0.69
C PRO A 105 -23.09 -8.97 -0.08
N GLU A 106 -22.66 -8.04 -0.94
CA GLU A 106 -21.43 -8.11 -1.72
C GLU A 106 -20.16 -7.78 -0.90
N VAL A 107 -20.33 -7.09 0.23
CA VAL A 107 -19.22 -6.68 1.10
C VAL A 107 -18.82 -7.84 2.01
N ALA A 108 -17.54 -8.14 2.04
CA ALA A 108 -16.95 -9.14 2.93
C ALA A 108 -16.62 -8.55 4.30
N ILE A 109 -16.02 -7.35 4.33
CA ILE A 109 -15.69 -6.64 5.56
C ILE A 109 -15.56 -5.14 5.29
N VAL A 110 -15.97 -4.32 6.25
CA VAL A 110 -15.74 -2.86 6.24
C VAL A 110 -15.25 -2.40 7.61
N PHE A 111 -14.26 -1.50 7.63
CA PHE A 111 -13.77 -0.90 8.86
C PHE A 111 -13.09 0.46 8.58
N PRO A 112 -13.00 1.35 9.58
CA PRO A 112 -12.30 2.61 9.43
C PRO A 112 -10.78 2.42 9.36
N GLU A 113 -10.16 3.02 8.34
CA GLU A 113 -8.71 2.98 8.17
C GLU A 113 -8.05 3.98 9.11
N ASN A 114 -7.56 3.50 10.24
CA ASN A 114 -6.82 4.31 11.20
C ASN A 114 -5.33 4.05 11.06
N THR A 115 -4.62 4.99 10.42
CA THR A 115 -3.17 4.95 10.27
C THR A 115 -2.59 6.25 10.82
N PHE A 116 -1.57 6.15 11.68
CA PHE A 116 -0.90 7.32 12.23
C PHE A 116 0.58 7.04 12.53
N PRO A 117 1.43 8.08 12.47
CA PRO A 117 2.85 7.92 12.78
C PRO A 117 3.04 7.66 14.28
N VAL A 118 3.95 6.74 14.59
CA VAL A 118 4.35 6.37 15.94
C VAL A 118 5.87 6.20 16.00
N ARG A 119 6.43 6.37 17.20
CA ARG A 119 7.79 5.92 17.48
C ARG A 119 7.71 4.56 18.16
N ILE A 120 8.57 3.65 17.76
CA ILE A 120 8.65 2.31 18.32
C ILE A 120 9.99 2.19 19.04
N ARG A 121 9.97 1.69 20.28
CA ARG A 121 11.16 1.31 21.02
C ARG A 121 11.15 -0.20 21.30
N PHE A 122 12.25 -0.86 20.96
CA PHE A 122 12.43 -2.29 21.17
C PHE A 122 13.92 -2.62 21.37
N LEU A 123 14.26 -3.44 22.38
CA LEU A 123 15.64 -3.84 22.70
C LEU A 123 16.65 -2.66 22.79
N GLY A 124 16.21 -1.52 23.33
CA GLY A 124 17.04 -0.32 23.45
C GLY A 124 17.27 0.43 22.13
N ARG A 125 16.52 0.10 21.08
CA ARG A 125 16.58 0.75 19.76
C ARG A 125 15.25 1.43 19.46
N GLU A 126 15.31 2.52 18.72
CA GLU A 126 14.14 3.32 18.36
C GLU A 126 14.03 3.52 16.86
N THR A 127 12.79 3.52 16.35
CA THR A 127 12.50 3.88 14.96
C THR A 127 11.16 4.62 14.85
N HIS A 128 10.98 5.37 13.78
CA HIS A 128 9.73 6.05 13.44
C HIS A 128 9.03 5.28 12.32
N THR A 129 7.76 4.94 12.53
CA THR A 129 6.99 4.23 11.50
C THR A 129 5.50 4.54 11.60
N ASN A 130 4.73 4.06 10.64
CA ASN A 130 3.27 4.18 10.68
C ASN A 130 2.67 2.95 11.34
N LEU A 131 1.81 3.20 12.33
CA LEU A 131 0.93 2.20 12.92
C LEU A 131 -0.38 2.18 12.16
N ARG A 132 -0.79 0.99 11.75
CA ARG A 132 -2.07 0.76 11.07
C ARG A 132 -2.96 -0.16 11.90
N CYS A 133 -4.19 0.26 12.12
CA CYS A 133 -5.18 -0.51 12.85
C CYS A 133 -5.94 -1.42 11.88
N LEU A 134 -6.05 -2.71 12.21
CA LEU A 134 -6.82 -3.68 11.43
C LEU A 134 -7.68 -4.54 12.36
N PRO A 135 -8.89 -4.95 11.96
CA PRO A 135 -9.65 -5.94 12.71
C PRO A 135 -9.01 -7.33 12.57
N ALA A 136 -9.15 -8.17 13.59
CA ALA A 136 -8.65 -9.54 13.66
C ALA A 136 -9.20 -10.42 12.51
N ALA A 137 -10.43 -10.14 12.06
CA ALA A 137 -11.03 -10.78 10.90
C ALA A 137 -10.22 -10.62 9.60
N MET A 138 -9.34 -9.60 9.50
CA MET A 138 -8.45 -9.46 8.34
C MET A 138 -7.46 -10.62 8.20
N GLY A 139 -7.19 -11.36 9.28
CA GLY A 139 -6.36 -12.56 9.25
C GLY A 139 -6.92 -13.68 8.38
N ALA A 140 -8.20 -13.65 8.01
CA ALA A 140 -8.77 -14.61 7.07
C ALA A 140 -8.46 -14.30 5.59
N PHE A 141 -8.02 -13.08 5.28
CA PHE A 141 -7.86 -12.58 3.92
C PHE A 141 -6.38 -12.37 3.55
N LYS A 142 -6.06 -12.52 2.26
CA LYS A 142 -4.73 -12.16 1.76
C LYS A 142 -4.51 -10.64 1.87
N PRO A 143 -3.26 -10.18 2.13
CA PRO A 143 -2.05 -10.96 2.36
C PRO A 143 -1.86 -11.43 3.83
N TYR A 144 -2.78 -11.11 4.75
CA TYR A 144 -2.64 -11.36 6.18
C TYR A 144 -2.93 -12.80 6.61
N ASN A 145 -3.58 -13.58 5.76
CA ASN A 145 -3.83 -15.02 5.97
C ASN A 145 -2.57 -15.87 6.00
N ARG A 146 -1.43 -15.34 5.54
CA ARG A 146 -0.14 -16.00 5.59
C ARG A 146 0.84 -15.12 6.37
N MET A 147 1.05 -15.48 7.61
CA MET A 147 2.09 -14.88 8.44
C MET A 147 3.45 -15.48 8.11
N GLY A 148 4.49 -14.64 8.17
CA GLY A 148 5.87 -15.11 8.02
C GLY A 148 6.31 -15.87 9.26
N TRP A 149 6.04 -15.29 10.43
CA TRP A 149 6.29 -15.87 11.74
C TRP A 149 5.14 -15.55 12.71
N GLY A 150 4.85 -16.46 13.63
CA GLY A 150 3.79 -16.29 14.62
C GLY A 150 2.38 -16.34 14.00
N ALA A 151 1.43 -15.66 14.65
CA ALA A 151 0.03 -15.65 14.25
C ALA A 151 -0.47 -14.23 13.97
N PHE A 152 -1.65 -14.12 13.35
CA PHE A 152 -2.38 -12.85 13.29
C PHE A 152 -3.05 -12.55 14.65
N PHE A 153 -3.77 -11.44 14.76
CA PHE A 153 -4.39 -11.02 16.03
C PHE A 153 -5.38 -12.04 16.59
N THR A 154 -5.33 -12.26 17.90
CA THR A 154 -6.26 -13.14 18.62
C THR A 154 -7.66 -12.52 18.71
N SER A 155 -7.75 -11.20 18.90
CA SER A 155 -9.02 -10.46 18.96
C SER A 155 -8.83 -8.97 18.65
N ASP A 156 -9.92 -8.25 18.36
CA ASP A 156 -9.89 -6.81 18.06
C ASP A 156 -9.39 -5.94 19.22
N SER A 157 -9.42 -6.47 20.45
CA SER A 157 -8.98 -5.79 21.68
C SER A 157 -7.68 -6.35 22.27
N ALA A 158 -7.02 -7.28 21.58
CA ALA A 158 -5.77 -7.86 22.07
C ALA A 158 -4.66 -6.79 22.11
N GLN A 159 -3.81 -6.83 23.14
CA GLN A 159 -2.63 -5.95 23.24
C GLN A 159 -1.47 -6.54 22.43
N GLU A 160 -1.73 -6.75 21.15
CA GLU A 160 -0.84 -7.43 20.22
C GLU A 160 -0.37 -6.47 19.13
N ALA A 161 0.81 -6.72 18.61
CA ALA A 161 1.40 -6.01 17.50
C ALA A 161 1.98 -7.00 16.50
N ILE A 162 1.89 -6.66 15.23
CA ILE A 162 2.54 -7.41 14.15
C ILE A 162 3.55 -6.49 13.47
N LEU A 163 4.79 -6.95 13.35
CA LEU A 163 5.89 -6.17 12.76
C LEU A 163 6.10 -6.51 11.29
N SER A 164 6.53 -5.52 10.51
CA SER A 164 7.04 -5.74 9.16
C SER A 164 8.56 -5.90 9.13
N TYR A 165 9.08 -6.53 8.08
CA TYR A 165 10.52 -6.61 7.84
C TYR A 165 11.17 -5.22 7.70
N SER A 166 10.47 -4.23 7.12
CA SER A 166 11.01 -2.87 7.01
C SER A 166 11.23 -2.23 8.38
N THR A 167 10.34 -2.50 9.35
CA THR A 167 10.51 -2.00 10.72
C THR A 167 11.63 -2.72 11.45
N LEU A 168 11.82 -4.01 11.22
CA LEU A 168 12.98 -4.75 11.76
C LEU A 168 14.29 -4.20 11.19
N ASP A 169 14.36 -4.00 9.87
CA ASP A 169 15.53 -3.41 9.21
C ASP A 169 15.84 -2.01 9.76
N GLN A 170 14.82 -1.17 9.98
CA GLN A 170 14.99 0.15 10.60
C GLN A 170 15.43 0.10 12.06
N LEU A 171 15.04 -0.93 12.81
CA LEU A 171 15.56 -1.22 14.14
C LEU A 171 16.97 -1.85 14.11
N ASN A 172 17.58 -1.94 12.92
CA ASN A 172 18.85 -2.61 12.68
C ASN A 172 18.85 -4.09 13.13
N LEU A 173 17.70 -4.78 13.00
CA LEU A 173 17.50 -6.19 13.35
C LEU A 173 17.27 -7.03 12.09
N SER A 174 17.81 -8.25 12.08
CA SER A 174 17.60 -9.21 10.99
C SER A 174 17.19 -10.57 11.57
N LEU A 175 16.24 -11.23 10.91
CA LEU A 175 15.76 -12.56 11.31
C LEU A 175 16.68 -13.68 10.80
N GLU A 176 16.83 -14.72 11.61
CA GLU A 176 17.44 -16.01 11.21
C GLU A 176 16.35 -17.04 10.84
N PRO A 177 16.60 -17.94 9.87
CA PRO A 177 17.84 -18.12 9.11
C PRO A 177 18.04 -17.10 7.97
N LEU A 178 19.30 -16.73 7.68
CA LEU A 178 19.63 -15.98 6.48
C LEU A 178 19.38 -16.86 5.24
N GLU A 179 18.51 -16.40 4.36
CA GLU A 179 18.50 -16.88 2.97
C GLU A 179 19.81 -16.44 2.29
N ALA A 180 20.44 -17.34 1.53
CA ALA A 180 21.79 -17.22 0.99
C ALA A 180 22.05 -15.93 0.17
N ASP A 181 21.00 -15.31 -0.36
CA ASP A 181 21.06 -14.06 -1.15
C ASP A 181 21.37 -12.80 -0.33
N SER A 182 21.29 -12.83 1.00
CA SER A 182 21.41 -11.64 1.85
C SER A 182 22.77 -11.49 2.57
N ALA A 183 23.70 -12.42 2.35
CA ALA A 183 24.95 -12.50 3.13
C ALA A 183 25.96 -11.37 2.87
N SER A 184 25.86 -10.63 1.75
CA SER A 184 26.89 -9.67 1.34
C SER A 184 26.61 -8.21 1.76
N THR A 185 25.36 -7.83 2.09
CA THR A 185 24.98 -6.40 2.17
C THR A 185 24.68 -5.88 3.58
N ARG A 186 24.59 -6.73 4.61
CA ARG A 186 23.98 -6.34 5.91
C ARG A 186 24.87 -6.63 7.14
N ARG A 187 26.15 -6.26 7.08
CA ARG A 187 27.14 -6.47 8.17
C ARG A 187 26.86 -5.72 9.49
N THR A 188 25.91 -4.77 9.52
CA THR A 188 25.59 -3.93 10.68
C THR A 188 24.31 -4.34 11.42
N LEU A 189 23.55 -5.31 10.91
CA LEU A 189 22.31 -5.75 11.55
C LEU A 189 22.60 -6.75 12.67
N LYS A 190 21.90 -6.62 13.79
CA LYS A 190 21.91 -7.62 14.85
C LYS A 190 21.00 -8.78 14.43
N HIS A 191 21.56 -9.97 14.30
CA HIS A 191 20.82 -11.17 13.99
C HIS A 191 20.11 -11.69 15.25
N VAL A 192 18.83 -12.00 15.11
CA VAL A 192 17.97 -12.43 16.22
C VAL A 192 17.05 -13.55 15.70
N PRO A 193 16.90 -14.67 16.41
CA PRO A 193 15.97 -15.72 16.00
C PRO A 193 14.54 -15.21 16.12
N ALA A 194 13.70 -15.51 15.13
CA ALA A 194 12.32 -15.03 15.07
C ALA A 194 11.52 -15.40 16.32
N ASP A 195 11.74 -16.60 16.86
CA ASP A 195 11.06 -17.12 18.06
C ASP A 195 11.32 -16.27 19.31
N SER A 196 12.46 -15.59 19.39
CA SER A 196 12.76 -14.68 20.51
C SER A 196 12.09 -13.32 20.40
N LEU A 197 11.62 -12.95 19.20
CA LEU A 197 10.85 -11.74 18.97
C LEU A 197 9.37 -11.97 19.26
N LEU A 198 8.86 -13.17 18.99
CA LEU A 198 7.48 -13.53 19.26
C LEU A 198 7.22 -13.53 20.78
N GLY A 199 6.13 -12.87 21.18
CA GLY A 199 5.74 -12.68 22.59
C GLY A 199 6.49 -11.58 23.33
N ALA A 200 7.57 -11.02 22.76
CA ALA A 200 8.32 -9.94 23.40
C ALA A 200 7.48 -8.64 23.44
N GLU A 201 7.72 -7.82 24.47
CA GLU A 201 7.05 -6.53 24.61
C GLU A 201 7.75 -5.44 23.81
N ILE A 202 6.95 -4.64 23.11
CA ILE A 202 7.37 -3.49 22.33
C ILE A 202 6.68 -2.24 22.85
N GLU A 203 7.42 -1.13 22.92
CA GLU A 203 6.92 0.16 23.37
C GLU A 203 6.53 0.99 22.14
N VAL A 204 5.23 1.28 22.00
CA VAL A 204 4.70 2.22 21.02
C VAL A 204 4.53 3.56 21.71
N ILE A 205 5.27 4.55 21.23
CA ILE A 205 5.37 5.89 21.78
C ILE A 205 4.62 6.84 20.85
N THR A 206 3.63 7.53 21.39
CA THR A 206 2.86 8.57 20.70
C THR A 206 3.02 9.90 21.42
N SER A 207 2.92 11.00 20.69
CA SER A 207 2.88 12.34 21.27
C SER A 207 1.43 12.78 21.43
N VAL A 208 1.10 13.48 22.53
CA VAL A 208 -0.23 14.01 22.82
C VAL A 208 -0.11 15.46 23.28
N LEU A 209 -1.06 16.31 22.90
CA LEU A 209 -1.11 17.69 23.38
C LEU A 209 -1.68 17.71 24.79
N ASP A 210 -0.94 18.25 25.75
CA ASP A 210 -1.45 18.48 27.10
C ASP A 210 -2.08 19.88 27.17
N LEU A 211 -3.40 19.97 26.95
CA LEU A 211 -4.13 21.23 27.04
C LEU A 211 -4.13 21.83 28.45
N GLY A 212 -3.89 21.04 29.51
CA GLY A 212 -3.78 21.55 30.88
C GLY A 212 -2.61 22.54 31.04
N GLN A 213 -1.55 22.35 30.25
CA GLN A 213 -0.38 23.25 30.22
C GLN A 213 -0.56 24.45 29.29
N THR A 214 -1.59 24.46 28.43
CA THR A 214 -1.84 25.58 27.49
C THR A 214 -2.48 26.79 28.17
N MET A 215 -3.21 26.59 29.27
CA MET A 215 -3.82 27.68 30.07
C MET A 215 -2.83 28.34 31.04
N GLY A 216 -1.65 27.75 31.24
CA GLY A 216 -0.55 28.34 31.98
C GLY A 216 0.59 28.71 31.04
N MET A 217 0.44 29.80 30.28
CA MET A 217 1.58 30.43 29.56
C MET A 217 2.58 30.98 30.60
N SER A 218 3.32 30.08 31.25
CA SER A 218 4.44 30.40 32.13
C SER A 218 5.73 30.01 31.41
N GLY A 219 6.33 31.00 30.75
CA GLY A 219 7.77 31.33 30.74
C GLY A 219 8.85 30.32 30.33
N ASN A 220 8.61 29.01 30.33
CA ASN A 220 9.60 28.01 29.95
C ASN A 220 9.16 27.36 28.65
N GLY A 221 9.88 27.63 27.55
CA GLY A 221 9.60 27.16 26.18
C GLY A 221 9.62 25.65 25.95
N ARG A 222 9.07 24.85 26.87
CA ARG A 222 8.73 23.44 26.64
C ARG A 222 7.46 23.42 25.82
N LEU A 223 7.55 22.82 24.63
CA LEU A 223 6.39 22.56 23.80
C LEU A 223 5.39 21.69 24.60
N PRO A 224 4.07 21.97 24.54
CA PRO A 224 3.04 21.30 25.35
C PRO A 224 2.71 19.89 24.85
N PHE A 225 3.75 19.07 24.62
CA PHE A 225 3.63 17.70 24.17
C PHE A 225 4.08 16.74 25.27
N SER A 226 3.22 15.79 25.62
CA SER A 226 3.58 14.65 26.46
C SER A 226 3.74 13.41 25.59
N GLU A 227 4.72 12.57 25.91
CA GLU A 227 4.85 11.25 25.28
C GLU A 227 4.03 10.23 26.08
N GLN A 228 3.19 9.46 25.38
CA GLN A 228 2.46 8.34 25.94
C GLN A 228 3.07 7.04 25.42
N VAL A 229 3.37 6.13 26.35
CA VAL A 229 3.98 4.83 26.05
C VAL A 229 2.94 3.75 26.20
N THR A 230 2.61 3.07 25.11
CA THR A 230 1.74 1.91 25.10
C THR A 230 2.57 0.65 24.86
N ARG A 231 2.49 -0.32 25.77
CA ARG A 231 3.18 -1.60 25.61
C ARG A 231 2.28 -2.60 24.89
N LEU A 232 2.83 -3.26 23.89
CA LEU A 232 2.16 -4.30 23.11
C LEU A 232 3.05 -5.54 23.01
N ARG A 233 2.46 -6.71 22.83
CA ARG A 233 3.19 -7.97 22.62
C ARG A 233 3.29 -8.28 21.14
N ILE A 234 4.45 -8.71 20.68
CA ILE A 234 4.64 -9.09 19.28
C ILE A 234 3.97 -10.44 19.04
N ALA A 235 2.83 -10.46 18.35
CA ALA A 235 2.11 -11.71 18.02
C ALA A 235 2.66 -12.40 16.77
N GLY A 236 3.22 -11.62 15.85
CA GLY A 236 3.71 -12.14 14.59
C GLY A 236 4.58 -11.16 13.81
N ILE A 237 5.23 -11.69 12.78
CA ILE A 237 6.02 -10.92 11.82
C ILE A 237 5.49 -11.24 10.42
N ARG A 238 5.18 -10.19 9.68
CA ARG A 238 4.68 -10.31 8.31
C ARG A 238 5.71 -10.93 7.38
N PRO A 239 5.28 -11.62 6.31
CA PRO A 239 6.21 -12.09 5.29
C PRO A 239 6.97 -10.93 4.63
N LYS A 240 8.12 -11.23 4.04
CA LYS A 240 8.91 -10.21 3.33
C LYS A 240 8.07 -9.56 2.22
N PRO A 241 8.16 -8.22 2.08
CA PRO A 241 7.51 -7.51 0.99
C PRO A 241 8.00 -8.06 -0.37
N HIS A 242 7.09 -8.25 -1.31
CA HIS A 242 7.45 -8.55 -2.70
C HIS A 242 7.93 -7.26 -3.40
N ALA A 243 8.49 -7.35 -4.61
CA ALA A 243 9.16 -6.24 -5.31
C ALA A 243 8.32 -4.97 -5.54
N PHE A 244 7.01 -4.97 -5.24
CA PHE A 244 6.09 -3.83 -5.39
C PHE A 244 5.37 -3.38 -4.11
N SER A 245 5.67 -3.98 -2.96
CA SER A 245 5.10 -3.52 -1.68
C SER A 245 5.92 -2.35 -1.13
N SER A 246 5.29 -1.19 -1.03
CA SER A 246 5.90 0.01 -0.42
C SER A 246 5.71 -0.02 1.11
N PRO A 247 6.78 0.18 1.91
CA PRO A 247 6.68 0.29 3.36
C PRO A 247 5.71 1.39 3.84
N GLN A 248 5.50 2.42 3.00
CA GLN A 248 4.61 3.53 3.33
C GLN A 248 3.13 3.15 3.28
N THR A 249 2.73 2.23 2.41
CA THR A 249 1.31 1.85 2.21
C THR A 249 0.87 0.70 3.11
N GLU A 250 1.79 -0.17 3.50
CA GLU A 250 1.46 -1.36 4.30
C GLU A 250 1.51 -1.13 5.81
N GLY A 251 2.11 -0.01 6.25
CA GLY A 251 2.40 0.26 7.66
C GLY A 251 3.55 -0.61 8.18
N GLY A 252 4.36 -0.04 9.08
CA GLY A 252 5.47 -0.77 9.70
C GLY A 252 5.05 -1.63 10.88
N ILE A 253 3.99 -1.24 11.57
CA ILE A 253 3.39 -2.00 12.66
C ILE A 253 1.87 -2.09 12.45
N LEU A 254 1.31 -3.26 12.66
CA LEU A 254 -0.12 -3.48 12.70
C LEU A 254 -0.58 -3.70 14.13
N VAL A 255 -1.72 -3.14 14.50
CA VAL A 255 -2.36 -3.39 15.80
C VAL A 255 -3.85 -3.67 15.61
N PRO A 256 -4.49 -4.37 16.56
CA PRO A 256 -5.94 -4.59 16.54
C PRO A 256 -6.72 -3.27 16.55
N LEU A 257 -7.87 -3.25 15.87
CA LEU A 257 -8.66 -2.04 15.67
C LEU A 257 -9.08 -1.35 16.98
N ALA A 258 -9.56 -2.11 17.97
CA ALA A 258 -9.99 -1.54 19.25
C ALA A 258 -8.80 -1.10 20.11
N THR A 259 -7.68 -1.83 20.04
CA THR A 259 -6.43 -1.44 20.72
C THR A 259 -5.89 -0.13 20.16
N GLY A 260 -5.85 0.02 18.83
CA GLY A 260 -5.41 1.26 18.19
C GLY A 260 -6.31 2.46 18.48
N LYS A 261 -7.63 2.27 18.65
CA LYS A 261 -8.56 3.33 19.10
C LYS A 261 -8.27 3.82 20.52
N ARG A 262 -7.69 2.98 21.38
CA ARG A 262 -7.33 3.33 22.77
C ARG A 262 -6.00 4.05 22.90
N ILE A 263 -5.12 3.97 21.89
CA ILE A 263 -3.82 4.62 21.92
C ILE A 263 -4.05 6.14 21.88
N PRO A 264 -3.60 6.90 22.90
CA PRO A 264 -3.68 8.34 22.89
C PRO A 264 -2.87 8.89 21.71
N ARG A 265 -3.46 9.77 20.92
CA ARG A 265 -2.80 10.34 19.74
C ARG A 265 -2.98 11.84 19.67
N PHE A 266 -1.99 12.49 19.07
CA PHE A 266 -2.07 13.90 18.71
C PHE A 266 -3.24 14.11 17.73
N ALA A 267 -4.16 15.02 18.05
CA ALA A 267 -5.41 15.22 17.31
C ALA A 267 -5.26 15.98 15.97
N PHE A 268 -4.04 16.26 15.51
CA PHE A 268 -3.79 17.02 14.28
C PHE A 268 -3.28 16.11 13.15
N THR A 269 -4.07 15.13 12.72
CA THR A 269 -3.80 14.44 11.45
C THR A 269 -4.25 15.26 10.23
N SER A 270 -5.09 16.28 10.43
CA SER A 270 -5.51 17.22 9.36
C SER A 270 -5.97 18.53 9.98
N MET A 271 -5.45 19.67 9.53
CA MET A 271 -5.94 21.01 9.94
C MET A 271 -7.46 21.19 9.73
N TRP A 272 -8.03 20.40 8.82
CA TRP A 272 -9.46 20.37 8.51
C TRP A 272 -10.33 19.74 9.60
N SER A 273 -9.81 18.84 10.44
CA SER A 273 -10.58 18.23 11.54
C SER A 273 -10.89 19.22 12.66
N LEU A 274 -10.00 20.20 12.89
CA LEU A 274 -10.23 21.30 13.82
C LEU A 274 -11.32 22.25 13.36
N LEU A 275 -11.37 22.54 12.05
CA LEU A 275 -12.37 23.44 11.48
C LEU A 275 -13.77 22.83 11.53
N ARG A 276 -13.88 21.50 11.36
CA ARG A 276 -15.15 20.75 11.48
C ARG A 276 -15.62 20.55 12.92
N ARG A 277 -14.74 20.68 13.91
CA ARG A 277 -15.08 20.48 15.33
C ARG A 277 -16.12 21.47 15.88
N SER A 278 -16.38 22.56 15.16
CA SER A 278 -17.44 23.54 15.44
C SER A 278 -18.86 23.01 15.18
N GLN A 279 -19.02 21.99 14.31
CA GLN A 279 -20.32 21.38 14.01
C GLN A 279 -20.20 19.86 14.03
N ALA A 280 -20.65 19.27 15.14
CA ALA A 280 -20.79 17.85 15.44
C ALA A 280 -20.86 16.89 14.24
N ALA A 281 -19.79 16.11 14.04
CA ALA A 281 -19.85 14.70 13.65
C ALA A 281 -18.46 14.06 13.85
N GLU A 282 -18.37 13.04 14.71
CA GLU A 282 -17.22 12.13 14.78
C GLU A 282 -17.22 11.25 13.51
N GLY A 283 -16.74 11.79 12.40
CA GLY A 283 -16.67 11.07 11.12
C GLY A 283 -15.29 10.43 10.89
N TYR A 284 -15.27 9.30 10.20
CA TYR A 284 -14.07 8.66 9.70
C TYR A 284 -13.54 9.38 8.44
N ASP A 285 -12.22 9.49 8.31
CA ASP A 285 -11.60 10.08 7.12
C ASP A 285 -11.64 9.11 5.92
N VAL A 286 -11.49 7.81 6.18
CA VAL A 286 -11.48 6.76 5.16
C VAL A 286 -12.09 5.48 5.73
N LEU A 287 -13.00 4.85 4.98
CA LEU A 287 -13.43 3.48 5.23
C LEU A 287 -12.74 2.53 4.25
N TYR A 288 -12.16 1.48 4.79
CA TYR A 288 -11.65 0.35 4.02
C TYR A 288 -12.80 -0.63 3.82
N VAL A 289 -13.15 -0.90 2.57
CA VAL A 289 -14.20 -1.85 2.18
C VAL A 289 -13.57 -2.95 1.35
N ARG A 290 -13.88 -4.19 1.68
CA ARG A 290 -13.44 -5.35 0.93
C ARG A 290 -14.65 -6.13 0.44
N LEU A 291 -14.62 -6.51 -0.82
CA LEU A 291 -15.67 -7.26 -1.49
C LEU A 291 -15.42 -8.76 -1.43
N LYS A 292 -16.49 -9.54 -1.60
CA LYS A 292 -16.41 -11.00 -1.70
C LYS A 292 -15.84 -11.45 -3.05
N LYS A 293 -16.19 -10.75 -4.13
CA LYS A 293 -15.74 -11.03 -5.50
C LYS A 293 -15.33 -9.76 -6.22
N LEU A 294 -14.50 -9.92 -7.25
CA LEU A 294 -14.07 -8.81 -8.11
C LEU A 294 -15.23 -8.24 -8.94
N ASP A 295 -16.14 -9.10 -9.41
CA ASP A 295 -17.27 -8.69 -10.26
C ASP A 295 -18.24 -7.74 -9.55
N ASP A 296 -18.25 -7.77 -8.22
CA ASP A 296 -19.10 -6.91 -7.40
C ASP A 296 -18.59 -5.46 -7.33
N LEU A 297 -17.37 -5.19 -7.80
CA LEU A 297 -16.72 -3.88 -7.71
C LEU A 297 -17.50 -2.79 -8.44
N GLY A 298 -17.91 -3.04 -9.68
CA GLY A 298 -18.67 -2.08 -10.48
C GLY A 298 -20.02 -1.71 -9.83
N PRO A 299 -20.88 -2.70 -9.49
CA PRO A 299 -22.16 -2.46 -8.83
C PRO A 299 -22.02 -1.73 -7.48
N VAL A 300 -21.11 -2.16 -6.61
CA VAL A 300 -20.92 -1.55 -5.28
C VAL A 300 -20.40 -0.12 -5.41
N ARG A 301 -19.46 0.12 -6.33
CA ARG A 301 -18.96 1.46 -6.63
C ARG A 301 -20.09 2.41 -7.03
N LYS A 302 -20.95 2.01 -7.98
CA LYS A 302 -22.08 2.85 -8.40
C LYS A 302 -23.01 3.19 -7.25
N ARG A 303 -23.36 2.21 -6.41
CA ARG A 303 -24.18 2.44 -5.21
C ARG A 303 -23.53 3.42 -4.23
N LEU A 304 -22.22 3.30 -4.00
CA LEU A 304 -21.48 4.21 -3.12
C LEU A 304 -21.40 5.63 -3.69
N GLU A 305 -21.23 5.77 -5.00
CA GLU A 305 -21.27 7.07 -5.70
C GLU A 305 -22.67 7.70 -5.66
N GLU A 306 -23.74 6.92 -5.84
CA GLU A 306 -25.15 7.35 -5.66
C GLU A 306 -25.43 7.82 -4.22
N LEU A 307 -24.82 7.17 -3.23
CA LEU A 307 -24.88 7.59 -1.83
C LEU A 307 -24.04 8.83 -1.52
N LYS A 308 -23.43 9.44 -2.55
CA LYS A 308 -22.52 10.59 -2.45
C LYS A 308 -21.34 10.25 -1.56
N PHE A 309 -20.63 9.17 -1.88
CA PHE A 309 -19.28 8.91 -1.36
C PHE A 309 -18.28 8.90 -2.52
N SER A 310 -17.03 9.29 -2.24
CA SER A 310 -15.96 9.14 -3.21
C SER A 310 -15.32 7.77 -3.03
N VAL A 311 -15.24 6.98 -4.10
CA VAL A 311 -14.64 5.65 -4.07
C VAL A 311 -13.33 5.66 -4.84
N PHE A 312 -12.31 5.04 -4.26
CA PHE A 312 -11.05 4.72 -4.93
C PHE A 312 -10.89 3.20 -4.95
N ALA A 313 -10.80 2.62 -6.14
CA ALA A 313 -10.48 1.22 -6.32
C ALA A 313 -9.10 1.10 -6.97
N LEU A 314 -8.21 0.27 -6.40
CA LEU A 314 -6.90 0.07 -7.01
C LEU A 314 -6.99 -0.74 -8.33
N ALA A 315 -8.07 -1.52 -8.51
CA ALA A 315 -8.40 -2.18 -9.77
C ALA A 315 -8.56 -1.19 -10.93
N ASP A 316 -9.10 0.02 -10.69
CA ASP A 316 -9.27 1.04 -11.74
C ASP A 316 -7.93 1.49 -12.32
N GLN A 317 -6.93 1.67 -11.45
CA GLN A 317 -5.58 2.04 -11.87
C GLN A 317 -4.92 0.93 -12.68
N PHE A 318 -5.18 -0.32 -12.33
CA PHE A 318 -4.69 -1.46 -13.08
C PHE A 318 -5.32 -1.56 -14.48
N GLU A 319 -6.63 -1.32 -14.61
CA GLU A 319 -7.27 -1.25 -15.92
C GLU A 319 -6.68 -0.15 -16.81
N GLU A 320 -6.36 1.02 -16.22
CA GLU A 320 -5.74 2.13 -16.94
C GLU A 320 -4.32 1.76 -17.42
N ILE A 321 -3.52 1.12 -16.58
CA ILE A 321 -2.22 0.56 -16.94
C ILE A 321 -2.37 -0.46 -18.08
N ARG A 322 -3.36 -1.37 -17.99
CA ARG A 322 -3.63 -2.37 -19.03
C ARG A 322 -4.03 -1.73 -20.36
N ARG A 323 -4.82 -0.65 -20.34
CA ARG A 323 -5.13 0.12 -21.56
C ARG A 323 -3.88 0.75 -22.17
N GLY A 324 -2.98 1.27 -21.34
CA GLY A 324 -1.68 1.77 -21.79
C GLY A 324 -0.85 0.68 -22.48
N PHE A 325 -0.78 -0.52 -21.90
CA PHE A 325 -0.11 -1.66 -22.52
C PHE A 325 -0.76 -2.07 -23.85
N LEU A 326 -2.09 -2.09 -23.94
CA LEU A 326 -2.79 -2.37 -25.20
C LEU A 326 -2.45 -1.35 -26.30
N MET A 327 -2.28 -0.07 -25.95
CA MET A 327 -1.82 0.93 -26.93
C MET A 327 -0.41 0.66 -27.41
N ILE A 328 0.47 0.21 -26.52
CA ILE A 328 1.84 -0.18 -26.87
C ILE A 328 1.84 -1.43 -27.77
N ASP A 329 1.05 -2.46 -27.43
CA ASP A 329 0.93 -3.68 -28.23
C ASP A 329 0.41 -3.38 -29.65
N MET A 330 -0.62 -2.52 -29.76
CA MET A 330 -1.12 -2.04 -31.06
C MET A 330 -0.05 -1.27 -31.85
N ALA A 331 0.77 -0.44 -31.20
CA ALA A 331 1.85 0.28 -31.86
C ALA A 331 3.00 -0.65 -32.30
N LEU A 332 3.20 -1.77 -31.60
CA LEU A 332 4.21 -2.78 -31.92
C LEU A 332 3.73 -3.79 -32.97
N GLY A 333 2.45 -3.78 -33.33
CA GLY A 333 1.87 -4.73 -34.29
C GLY A 333 1.79 -6.16 -33.75
N ALA A 334 1.69 -6.32 -32.42
CA ALA A 334 1.52 -7.59 -31.73
C ALA A 334 0.03 -7.97 -31.56
#